data_AF-A0A3M9ZU19-F1
#
_entry.id   AF-A0A3M9ZU19-F1
#
_cell.length_a   1.000
_cell.length_b   1.000
_cell.length_c   1.000
_cell.angle_alpha   90.00
_cell.angle_beta   90.00
_cell.angle_gamma   90.00
#
_symmetry.space_group_name_H-M   'P 1'
#
loop_
_entity.id
_entity.type
_entity.pdbx_description
1 polymer ?
#
loop_
_entity_poly.entity_id
_entity_poly.type
_entity_poly.pdbx_seq_one_letter_code
_entity_poly.pdbx_strand_id
1 'polypeptide(L)'
;MLQRIGRALGRPAGAGAPKNPPPRQSAIKEEYRDVYEAYLTQKASSKIEPFLRLLYDNRLVEWGGNPRTSDLKTRIKIQKFVYFAQACFGLNFDYRHTLYIYGPYSPTLANDYFCIQDIKDVPPGKPGSWSREGEFLGFAKRHNDVDWLEIASTLVYLRKRRGVPLDDLVESAERIKYKFPHGRIKAACAELQRAGLIK
;
A
#
# COMPACT_ATOMS: atom_id res chain seq x y z
N MET A 1 40.73 39.94 -25.84
CA MET A 1 40.63 39.11 -27.06
C MET A 1 40.49 37.66 -26.59
N LEU A 2 39.26 37.22 -26.26
CA LEU A 2 38.34 36.41 -27.08
C LEU A 2 38.64 34.89 -27.09
N GLN A 3 37.73 34.13 -26.44
CA GLN A 3 37.21 32.76 -26.71
C GLN A 3 38.21 31.57 -26.66
N ARG A 4 37.89 30.39 -26.12
CA ARG A 4 36.70 29.53 -26.36
C ARG A 4 36.40 28.57 -25.19
N ILE A 5 35.10 28.30 -25.06
CA ILE A 5 34.43 27.31 -24.20
C ILE A 5 34.35 25.95 -24.94
N GLY A 6 34.52 24.84 -24.24
CA GLY A 6 34.34 23.48 -24.77
C GLY A 6 34.02 22.45 -23.67
N ARG A 7 32.74 22.11 -23.57
CA ARG A 7 32.03 21.20 -22.64
C ARG A 7 32.71 19.86 -22.32
N ALA A 8 32.75 19.49 -21.04
CA ALA A 8 32.80 18.11 -20.57
C ALA A 8 31.36 17.60 -20.33
N LEU A 9 30.94 16.57 -21.06
CA LEU A 9 29.70 15.82 -20.80
C LEU A 9 30.05 14.59 -19.95
N GLY A 10 29.67 14.64 -18.67
CA GLY A 10 29.65 13.47 -17.80
C GLY A 10 28.54 12.50 -18.21
N ARG A 11 28.85 11.21 -18.24
CA ARG A 11 27.87 10.12 -18.24
C ARG A 11 27.34 9.95 -16.81
N PRO A 12 26.03 9.84 -16.58
CA PRO A 12 25.52 9.15 -15.42
C PRO A 12 25.18 7.70 -15.75
N ALA A 13 25.61 6.82 -14.84
CA ALA A 13 25.29 5.41 -14.79
C ALA A 13 23.77 5.18 -14.69
N GLY A 14 23.31 4.13 -15.37
CA GLY A 14 21.90 3.78 -15.53
C GLY A 14 21.22 3.40 -14.21
N ALA A 15 20.16 4.15 -13.88
CA ALA A 15 19.11 3.70 -12.98
C ALA A 15 18.23 2.69 -13.73
N GLY A 16 18.00 1.52 -13.12
CA GLY A 16 17.17 0.45 -13.67
C GLY A 16 15.75 0.93 -13.95
N ALA A 17 15.44 1.14 -15.23
CA ALA A 17 14.10 1.38 -15.73
C ALA A 17 13.18 0.18 -15.40
N PRO A 18 11.87 0.40 -15.22
CA PRO A 18 10.90 -0.69 -15.10
C PRO A 18 10.99 -1.59 -16.34
N LYS A 19 11.02 -2.91 -16.13
CA LYS A 19 11.17 -3.91 -17.20
C LYS A 19 10.02 -3.93 -18.23
N ASN A 20 8.93 -3.19 -18.01
CA ASN A 20 7.87 -2.97 -19.00
C ASN A 20 7.28 -1.56 -18.81
N PRO A 21 7.80 -0.52 -19.51
CA PRO A 21 7.06 0.72 -19.65
C PRO A 21 5.71 0.45 -20.35
N PRO A 22 4.67 1.28 -20.14
CA PRO A 22 3.46 1.17 -20.94
C PRO A 22 3.83 1.19 -22.43
N PRO A 23 3.24 0.33 -23.26
CA PRO A 23 3.53 0.31 -24.69
C PRO A 23 3.31 1.71 -25.26
N ARG A 24 4.22 2.15 -26.14
CA ARG A 24 3.98 3.37 -26.93
C ARG A 24 2.62 3.21 -27.60
N GLN A 25 1.80 4.26 -27.68
CA GLN A 25 0.45 4.21 -28.28
C GLN A 25 0.43 3.50 -29.67
N SER A 26 1.54 3.57 -30.40
CA SER A 26 1.78 2.87 -31.68
C SER A 26 1.92 1.34 -31.61
N ALA A 27 1.90 0.73 -30.42
CA ALA A 27 2.09 -0.71 -30.18
C ALA A 27 0.88 -1.39 -29.53
N ILE A 28 -0.19 -0.64 -29.27
CA ILE A 28 -1.46 -1.21 -28.79
C ILE A 28 -2.17 -1.76 -30.02
N LYS A 29 -2.41 -3.07 -30.07
CA LYS A 29 -3.25 -3.63 -31.12
C LYS A 29 -4.61 -2.94 -31.08
N GLU A 30 -5.14 -2.59 -32.24
CA GLU A 30 -6.40 -1.86 -32.40
C GLU A 30 -7.53 -2.45 -31.52
N GLU A 31 -7.60 -3.78 -31.42
CA GLU A 31 -8.56 -4.55 -30.60
C GLU A 31 -8.52 -4.25 -29.09
N TYR A 32 -7.42 -3.67 -28.58
CA TYR A 32 -7.27 -3.29 -27.18
C TYR A 32 -7.29 -1.78 -26.95
N ARG A 33 -7.47 -0.96 -28.00
CA ARG A 33 -7.44 0.51 -27.87
C ARG A 33 -8.51 0.99 -26.90
N ASP A 34 -9.75 0.54 -27.06
CA ASP A 34 -10.86 0.98 -26.21
C ASP A 34 -10.68 0.58 -24.75
N VAL A 35 -10.17 -0.65 -24.52
CA VAL A 35 -9.84 -1.14 -23.17
C VAL A 35 -8.71 -0.32 -22.54
N TYR A 36 -7.71 0.05 -23.34
CA TYR A 36 -6.58 0.84 -22.87
C TYR A 36 -6.97 2.30 -22.58
N GLU A 37 -7.78 2.93 -23.44
CA GLU A 37 -8.32 4.27 -23.20
C GLU A 37 -9.22 4.30 -21.96
N ALA A 38 -10.06 3.27 -21.76
CA ALA A 38 -10.84 3.12 -20.54
C ALA A 38 -9.96 2.97 -19.29
N TYR A 39 -8.84 2.24 -19.39
CA TYR A 39 -7.87 2.13 -18.30
C TYR A 39 -7.18 3.47 -17.99
N LEU A 40 -6.79 4.24 -19.02
CA LEU A 40 -6.15 5.55 -18.84
C LEU A 40 -7.08 6.61 -18.27
N THR A 41 -8.38 6.51 -18.54
CA THR A 41 -9.40 7.44 -18.04
C THR A 41 -9.98 7.03 -16.69
N GLN A 42 -9.58 5.87 -16.16
CA GLN A 42 -10.01 5.41 -14.85
C GLN A 42 -9.50 6.37 -13.77
N LYS A 43 -10.43 6.89 -12.97
CA LYS A 43 -10.13 7.70 -11.79
C LYS A 43 -10.09 6.82 -10.55
N ALA A 44 -9.23 7.19 -9.60
CA ALA A 44 -9.24 6.59 -8.28
C ALA A 44 -10.61 6.79 -7.60
N SER A 45 -10.99 5.86 -6.73
CA SER A 45 -12.14 6.07 -5.85
C SER A 45 -11.94 7.34 -5.02
N SER A 46 -12.91 8.26 -5.05
CA SER A 46 -12.85 9.48 -4.23
C SER A 46 -12.82 9.20 -2.72
N LYS A 47 -13.16 7.97 -2.29
CA LYS A 47 -13.07 7.55 -0.89
C LYS A 47 -11.62 7.32 -0.44
N ILE A 48 -10.73 6.88 -1.33
CA ILE A 48 -9.37 6.47 -0.95
C ILE A 48 -8.38 7.64 -0.97
N GLU A 49 -8.59 8.64 -1.83
CA GLU A 49 -7.69 9.78 -1.96
C GLU A 49 -7.45 10.53 -0.63
N PRO A 50 -8.48 10.88 0.17
CA PRO A 50 -8.26 11.56 1.46
C PRO A 50 -7.49 10.68 2.45
N PHE A 51 -7.67 9.37 2.40
CA PHE A 51 -6.94 8.45 3.28
C PHE A 51 -5.47 8.34 2.88
N LEU A 52 -5.18 8.24 1.58
CA LEU A 52 -3.80 8.23 1.09
C LEU A 52 -3.10 9.56 1.38
N ARG A 53 -3.83 10.67 1.27
CA ARG A 53 -3.34 11.99 1.69
C ARG A 53 -3.02 12.02 3.18
N LEU A 54 -3.90 11.48 4.03
CA LEU A 54 -3.67 11.36 5.47
C LEU A 54 -2.43 10.50 5.82
N LEU A 55 -2.20 9.39 5.11
CA LEU A 55 -0.98 8.58 5.27
C LEU A 55 0.27 9.37 4.90
N TYR A 56 0.21 10.11 3.78
CA TYR A 56 1.31 10.95 3.30
C TYR A 56 1.63 12.09 4.29
N ASP A 57 0.63 12.85 4.71
CA ASP A 57 0.80 13.99 5.63
C ASP A 57 1.36 13.55 7.00
N ASN A 58 1.07 12.32 7.42
CA ASN A 58 1.60 11.73 8.66
C ASN A 58 2.92 10.97 8.49
N ARG A 59 3.56 11.04 7.30
CA ARG A 59 4.82 10.34 6.99
C ARG A 59 4.75 8.82 7.23
N LEU A 60 3.57 8.24 7.05
CA LEU A 60 3.38 6.79 7.15
C LEU A 60 3.84 6.09 5.87
N VAL A 61 3.91 6.82 4.77
CA VAL A 61 4.29 6.34 3.44
C VAL A 61 5.10 7.43 2.72
N GLU A 62 6.09 7.03 1.93
CA GLU A 62 6.94 7.94 1.17
C GLU A 62 6.92 7.51 -0.30
N TRP A 63 6.36 8.37 -1.17
CA TRP A 63 6.30 8.10 -2.62
C TRP A 63 6.58 9.34 -3.48
N GLY A 64 7.21 10.38 -2.92
CA GLY A 64 7.67 11.55 -3.68
C GLY A 64 6.56 12.40 -4.32
N GLY A 65 5.29 12.17 -3.98
CA GLY A 65 4.12 12.77 -4.61
C GLY A 65 3.29 11.74 -5.40
N ASN A 66 3.92 10.79 -6.09
CA ASN A 66 3.20 9.86 -6.98
C ASN A 66 3.23 8.39 -6.48
N PRO A 67 2.10 7.80 -6.06
CA PRO A 67 2.03 6.40 -5.66
C PRO A 67 2.40 5.40 -6.79
N ARG A 68 2.23 5.77 -8.07
CA ARG A 68 2.62 4.95 -9.23
C ARG A 68 4.12 4.72 -9.31
N THR A 69 4.93 5.70 -8.90
CA THR A 69 6.40 5.61 -8.92
C THR A 69 6.98 5.16 -7.58
N SER A 70 6.13 4.81 -6.61
CA SER A 70 6.57 4.36 -5.29
C SER A 70 7.38 3.06 -5.35
N ASP A 71 8.16 2.79 -4.31
CA ASP A 71 8.83 1.51 -4.16
C ASP A 71 7.86 0.41 -3.70
N LEU A 72 8.33 -0.84 -3.72
CA LEU A 72 7.50 -1.99 -3.31
C LEU A 72 7.07 -1.89 -1.84
N LYS A 73 7.95 -1.41 -0.97
CA LYS A 73 7.69 -1.30 0.48
C LYS A 73 6.53 -0.37 0.74
N THR A 74 6.52 0.79 0.11
CA THR A 74 5.45 1.78 0.20
C THR A 74 4.12 1.22 -0.32
N ARG A 75 4.10 0.51 -1.45
CA ARG A 75 2.88 -0.16 -1.94
C ARG A 75 2.34 -1.20 -0.95
N ILE A 76 3.22 -1.98 -0.32
CA ILE A 76 2.83 -2.93 0.73
C ILE A 76 2.19 -2.18 1.89
N LYS A 77 2.79 -1.08 2.35
CA LYS A 77 2.27 -0.28 3.46
C LYS A 77 0.88 0.27 3.17
N ILE A 78 0.65 0.81 1.95
CA ILE A 78 -0.69 1.26 1.53
C ILE A 78 -1.71 0.13 1.68
N GLN A 79 -1.42 -1.02 1.08
CA GLN A 79 -2.30 -2.19 1.13
C GLN A 79 -2.60 -2.58 2.59
N LYS A 80 -1.62 -2.48 3.50
CA LYS A 80 -1.80 -2.90 4.89
C LYS A 80 -2.56 -1.87 5.71
N PHE A 81 -2.24 -0.59 5.56
CA PHE A 81 -2.93 0.47 6.27
C PHE A 81 -4.39 0.58 5.86
N VAL A 82 -4.70 0.45 4.57
CA VAL A 82 -6.08 0.38 4.10
C VAL A 82 -6.79 -0.84 4.67
N TYR A 83 -6.13 -2.00 4.65
CA TYR A 83 -6.70 -3.21 5.24
C TYR A 83 -7.00 -3.06 6.74
N PHE A 84 -6.07 -2.51 7.53
CA PHE A 84 -6.27 -2.25 8.95
C PHE A 84 -7.41 -1.25 9.18
N ALA A 85 -7.44 -0.14 8.43
CA ALA A 85 -8.49 0.86 8.55
C ALA A 85 -9.89 0.23 8.37
N GLN A 86 -10.08 -0.63 7.36
CA GLN A 86 -11.32 -1.37 7.13
C GLN A 86 -11.59 -2.45 8.19
N ALA A 87 -10.61 -3.30 8.45
CA ALA A 87 -10.82 -4.51 9.25
C ALA A 87 -10.86 -4.24 10.76
N CYS A 88 -10.22 -3.17 11.21
CA CYS A 88 -9.94 -2.93 12.62
C CYS A 88 -10.42 -1.56 13.13
N PHE A 89 -10.50 -0.54 12.28
CA PHE A 89 -10.81 0.83 12.71
C PHE A 89 -12.11 1.40 12.13
N GLY A 90 -12.91 0.57 11.46
CA GLY A 90 -14.27 0.91 11.04
C GLY A 90 -14.37 1.87 9.86
N LEU A 91 -13.26 2.15 9.15
CA LEU A 91 -13.29 2.96 7.93
C LEU A 91 -13.40 2.04 6.70
N ASN A 92 -14.60 1.89 6.18
CA ASN A 92 -14.86 0.99 5.05
C ASN A 92 -14.69 1.72 3.69
N PHE A 93 -13.82 1.19 2.83
CA PHE A 93 -13.62 1.66 1.45
C PHE A 93 -14.19 0.69 0.40
N ASP A 94 -14.89 -0.37 0.84
CA ASP A 94 -15.45 -1.43 0.00
C ASP A 94 -14.40 -2.28 -0.76
N TYR A 95 -13.12 -2.17 -0.38
CA TYR A 95 -12.08 -3.00 -0.98
C TYR A 95 -12.12 -4.43 -0.44
N ARG A 96 -12.33 -5.37 -1.37
CA ARG A 96 -12.15 -6.79 -1.09
C ARG A 96 -10.67 -7.13 -1.07
N HIS A 97 -10.26 -7.85 -0.03
CA HIS A 97 -8.90 -8.31 0.17
C HIS A 97 -8.84 -9.84 0.13
N THR A 98 -7.87 -10.37 -0.58
CA THR A 98 -7.50 -11.79 -0.58
C THR A 98 -6.07 -11.94 -0.06
N LEU A 99 -5.72 -13.13 0.43
CA LEU A 99 -4.36 -13.38 0.91
C LEU A 99 -3.42 -13.56 -0.29
N TYR A 100 -2.33 -12.80 -0.32
CA TYR A 100 -1.29 -12.86 -1.34
C TYR A 100 0.11 -12.94 -0.69
N ILE A 101 1.18 -12.91 -1.51
CA ILE A 101 2.57 -13.09 -1.08
C ILE A 101 2.90 -12.23 0.15
N TYR A 102 2.58 -10.94 0.12
CA TYR A 102 2.86 -10.00 1.21
C TYR A 102 1.69 -9.84 2.20
N GLY A 103 0.75 -10.79 2.26
CA GLY A 103 -0.45 -10.73 3.11
C GLY A 103 -1.69 -10.24 2.36
N PRO A 104 -2.72 -9.71 3.06
CA PRO A 104 -3.96 -9.25 2.44
C PRO A 104 -3.72 -8.18 1.37
N TYR A 105 -4.27 -8.40 0.18
CA TYR A 105 -4.06 -7.57 -0.99
C TYR A 105 -5.40 -7.32 -1.70
N SER A 106 -5.59 -6.10 -2.17
CA SER A 106 -6.72 -5.71 -2.99
C SER A 106 -6.20 -5.20 -4.35
N PRO A 107 -6.47 -5.92 -5.44
CA PRO A 107 -6.14 -5.45 -6.80
C PRO A 107 -6.86 -4.15 -7.17
N THR A 108 -8.10 -3.96 -6.71
CA THR A 108 -8.87 -2.74 -6.99
C THR A 108 -8.29 -1.54 -6.25
N LEU A 109 -7.86 -1.69 -4.99
CA LEU A 109 -7.08 -0.66 -4.30
C LEU A 109 -5.78 -0.34 -5.05
N ALA A 110 -5.10 -1.37 -5.57
CA ALA A 110 -3.89 -1.14 -6.33
C ALA A 110 -4.15 -0.26 -7.55
N ASN A 111 -5.16 -0.61 -8.34
CA ASN A 111 -5.55 0.18 -9.50
C ASN A 111 -5.86 1.63 -9.10
N ASP A 112 -6.64 1.84 -8.03
CA ASP A 112 -7.01 3.19 -7.60
C ASP A 112 -5.80 4.04 -7.23
N TYR A 113 -4.87 3.56 -6.40
CA TYR A 113 -3.70 4.37 -6.06
C TYR A 113 -2.74 4.55 -7.25
N PHE A 114 -2.76 3.66 -8.25
CA PHE A 114 -1.98 3.82 -9.48
C PHE A 114 -2.55 4.92 -10.41
N CYS A 115 -3.83 5.27 -10.25
CA CYS A 115 -4.47 6.36 -11.00
C CYS A 115 -4.16 7.76 -10.44
N ILE A 116 -3.62 7.86 -9.22
CA ILE A 116 -3.27 9.14 -8.58
C ILE A 116 -1.95 9.67 -9.18
N GLN A 117 -1.99 10.87 -9.76
CA GLN A 117 -0.83 11.51 -10.39
C GLN A 117 0.10 12.17 -9.37
N ASP A 118 -0.45 13.04 -8.52
CA ASP A 118 0.25 13.60 -7.37
C ASP A 118 -0.70 13.66 -6.17
N ILE A 119 -0.34 13.02 -5.07
CA ILE A 119 -1.10 13.06 -3.82
C ILE A 119 -1.15 14.48 -3.24
N LYS A 120 -0.20 15.35 -3.60
CA LYS A 120 -0.19 16.74 -3.14
C LYS A 120 -1.36 17.55 -3.72
N ASP A 121 -1.90 17.12 -4.87
CA ASP A 121 -3.07 17.73 -5.51
C ASP A 121 -4.38 17.31 -4.83
N VAL A 122 -4.37 16.20 -4.09
CA VAL A 122 -5.52 15.80 -3.26
C VAL A 122 -5.61 16.77 -2.08
N PRO A 123 -6.72 17.50 -1.88
CA PRO A 123 -6.84 18.46 -0.79
C PRO A 123 -6.53 17.82 0.58
N PRO A 124 -5.82 18.53 1.48
CA PRO A 124 -5.68 18.08 2.86
C PRO A 124 -7.06 17.85 3.46
N GLY A 125 -7.25 16.70 4.08
CA GLY A 125 -8.55 16.33 4.61
C GLY A 125 -8.54 14.91 5.13
N LYS A 126 -9.48 14.63 6.02
CA LYS A 126 -9.71 13.30 6.55
C LYS A 126 -10.79 12.57 5.74
N PRO A 127 -10.80 11.23 5.75
CA PRO A 127 -11.88 10.44 5.15
C PRO A 127 -13.18 10.63 5.93
N GLY A 128 -13.93 11.69 5.62
CA GLY A 128 -15.23 11.98 6.24
C GLY A 128 -15.19 12.09 7.78
N SER A 129 -16.32 11.76 8.42
CA SER A 129 -16.50 11.76 9.88
C SER A 129 -15.96 10.47 10.54
N TRP A 130 -14.72 10.08 10.24
CA TRP A 130 -14.10 8.90 10.82
C TRP A 130 -13.72 9.09 12.30
N SER A 131 -14.50 8.50 13.21
CA SER A 131 -14.34 8.68 14.66
C SER A 131 -13.07 8.06 15.25
N ARG A 132 -12.52 7.02 14.59
CA ARG A 132 -11.33 6.28 15.07
C ARG A 132 -10.03 6.69 14.38
N GLU A 133 -10.01 7.84 13.72
CA GLU A 133 -8.82 8.37 13.03
C GLU A 133 -7.61 8.50 13.98
N GLY A 134 -7.81 9.10 15.16
CA GLY A 134 -6.74 9.29 16.15
C GLY A 134 -6.16 7.97 16.66
N GLU A 135 -7.03 6.98 16.93
CA GLU A 135 -6.61 5.64 17.32
C GLU A 135 -5.79 4.96 16.22
N PHE A 136 -6.26 5.05 14.98
CA PHE A 136 -5.57 4.50 13.82
C PHE A 136 -4.20 5.17 13.63
N LEU A 137 -4.11 6.50 13.67
CA LEU A 137 -2.84 7.21 13.51
C LEU A 137 -1.85 6.84 14.61
N GLY A 138 -2.32 6.72 15.86
CA GLY A 138 -1.51 6.24 16.97
C GLY A 138 -0.99 4.82 16.74
N PHE A 139 -1.85 3.92 16.25
CA PHE A 139 -1.46 2.57 15.85
C PHE A 139 -0.44 2.56 14.71
N ALA A 140 -0.72 3.26 13.61
CA ALA A 140 0.10 3.28 12.41
C ALA A 140 1.50 3.87 12.65
N LYS A 141 1.60 4.92 13.49
CA LYS A 141 2.89 5.52 13.88
C LYS A 141 3.75 4.56 14.70
N ARG A 142 3.14 3.79 15.60
CA ARG A 142 3.86 2.75 16.38
C ARG A 142 4.26 1.55 15.54
N HIS A 143 3.49 1.24 14.51
CA HIS A 143 3.63 0.01 13.73
C HIS A 143 3.81 0.30 12.23
N ASN A 144 4.91 0.98 11.89
CA ASN A 144 5.20 1.42 10.52
C ASN A 144 6.26 0.56 9.79
N ASP A 145 6.70 -0.53 10.42
CA ASP A 145 7.64 -1.51 9.85
C ASP A 145 6.93 -2.42 8.83
N VAL A 146 7.51 -2.58 7.64
CA VAL A 146 6.88 -3.31 6.52
C VAL A 146 6.69 -4.79 6.84
N ASP A 147 7.70 -5.39 7.46
CA ASP A 147 7.67 -6.80 7.84
C ASP A 147 6.63 -7.05 8.93
N TRP A 148 6.60 -6.19 9.96
CA TRP A 148 5.57 -6.24 10.99
C TRP A 148 4.18 -6.09 10.38
N LEU A 149 3.96 -5.13 9.48
CA LEU A 149 2.68 -4.92 8.81
C LEU A 149 2.27 -6.14 7.97
N GLU A 150 3.22 -6.79 7.29
CA GLU A 150 2.99 -8.03 6.55
C GLU A 150 2.51 -9.15 7.48
N ILE A 151 3.21 -9.39 8.59
CA ILE A 151 2.85 -10.42 9.58
C ILE A 151 1.49 -10.10 10.22
N ALA A 152 1.35 -8.89 10.76
CA ALA A 152 0.19 -8.47 11.54
C ALA A 152 -1.09 -8.44 10.69
N SER A 153 -1.01 -7.95 9.46
CA SER A 153 -2.17 -7.98 8.54
C SER A 153 -2.58 -9.41 8.18
N THR A 154 -1.63 -10.34 8.02
CA THR A 154 -1.93 -11.77 7.82
C THR A 154 -2.64 -12.37 9.03
N LEU A 155 -2.16 -12.10 10.26
CA LEU A 155 -2.82 -12.56 11.49
C LEU A 155 -4.26 -12.04 11.60
N VAL A 156 -4.46 -10.73 11.38
CA VAL A 156 -5.81 -10.13 11.36
C VAL A 156 -6.71 -10.78 10.31
N TYR A 157 -6.18 -11.07 9.13
CA TYR A 157 -6.93 -11.70 8.06
C TYR A 157 -7.34 -13.12 8.38
N LEU A 158 -6.42 -13.94 8.89
CA LEU A 158 -6.72 -15.30 9.32
C LEU A 158 -7.79 -15.29 10.41
N ARG A 159 -7.68 -14.38 11.37
CA ARG A 159 -8.65 -14.30 12.46
C ARG A 159 -10.02 -13.81 11.99
N LYS A 160 -10.09 -12.64 11.34
CA LYS A 160 -11.36 -11.96 11.03
C LYS A 160 -12.05 -12.44 9.76
N ARG A 161 -11.29 -12.98 8.79
CA ARG A 161 -11.84 -13.42 7.49
C ARG A 161 -11.86 -14.92 7.32
N ARG A 162 -10.92 -15.65 7.92
CA ARG A 162 -10.88 -17.12 7.84
C ARG A 162 -11.38 -17.80 9.11
N GLY A 163 -11.63 -17.06 10.19
CA GLY A 163 -12.17 -17.60 11.43
C GLY A 163 -11.20 -18.52 12.18
N VAL A 164 -9.90 -18.43 11.91
CA VAL A 164 -8.89 -19.25 12.59
C VAL A 164 -8.98 -19.00 14.10
N PRO A 165 -9.07 -20.05 14.94
CA PRO A 165 -9.04 -19.92 16.40
C PRO A 165 -7.78 -19.21 16.87
N LEU A 166 -7.87 -18.51 18.01
CA LEU A 166 -6.74 -17.75 18.55
C LEU A 166 -5.53 -18.65 18.86
N ASP A 167 -5.79 -19.84 19.39
CA ASP A 167 -4.77 -20.82 19.78
C ASP A 167 -3.98 -21.33 18.56
N ASP A 168 -4.64 -21.45 17.41
CA ASP A 168 -4.03 -21.93 16.15
C ASP A 168 -3.43 -20.80 15.29
N LEU A 169 -3.61 -19.54 15.70
CA LEU A 169 -3.41 -18.39 14.83
C LEU A 169 -1.94 -18.18 14.46
N VAL A 170 -1.04 -18.36 15.44
CA VAL A 170 0.41 -18.20 15.23
C VAL A 170 0.93 -19.28 14.29
N GLU A 171 0.58 -20.54 14.53
CA GLU A 171 1.01 -21.66 13.69
C GLU A 171 0.47 -21.54 12.27
N SER A 172 -0.80 -21.16 12.13
CA SER A 172 -1.43 -20.92 10.82
C SER A 172 -0.73 -19.80 10.05
N ALA A 173 -0.39 -18.70 10.74
CA ALA A 173 0.35 -17.61 10.14
C ALA A 173 1.77 -18.04 9.76
N GLU A 174 2.46 -18.82 10.59
CA GLU A 174 3.81 -19.33 10.34
C GLU A 174 3.89 -20.16 9.06
N ARG A 175 2.92 -21.03 8.79
CA ARG A 175 2.85 -21.80 7.53
C ARG A 175 2.79 -20.89 6.29
N ILE A 176 2.08 -19.77 6.38
CA ILE A 176 1.97 -18.78 5.29
C ILE A 176 3.20 -17.87 5.23
N LYS A 177 3.76 -17.56 6.39
CA LYS A 177 4.80 -16.56 6.64
C LYS A 177 6.10 -17.20 7.07
N TYR A 178 6.43 -18.35 6.47
CA TYR A 178 7.57 -19.20 6.82
C TYR A 178 8.93 -18.49 6.80
N LYS A 179 9.05 -17.38 6.06
CA LYS A 179 10.26 -16.55 6.02
C LYS A 179 10.51 -15.77 7.32
N PHE A 180 9.50 -15.61 8.17
CA PHE A 180 9.60 -14.88 9.43
C PHE A 180 9.74 -15.87 10.60
N PRO A 181 10.64 -15.60 11.57
CA PRO A 181 10.79 -16.46 12.74
C PRO A 181 9.51 -16.54 13.57
N HIS A 182 9.21 -17.72 14.12
CA HIS A 182 8.08 -17.96 15.03
C HIS A 182 7.95 -16.88 16.11
N GLY A 183 9.06 -16.53 16.78
CA GLY A 183 9.07 -15.51 17.83
C GLY A 183 8.59 -14.13 17.37
N ARG A 184 8.89 -13.74 16.11
CA ARG A 184 8.42 -12.46 15.53
C ARG A 184 6.93 -12.50 15.24
N ILE A 185 6.42 -13.63 14.75
CA ILE A 185 4.97 -13.82 14.49
C ILE A 185 4.19 -13.83 15.81
N LYS A 186 4.69 -14.55 16.82
CA LYS A 186 4.10 -14.61 18.16
C LYS A 186 4.07 -13.23 18.83
N ALA A 187 5.15 -12.45 18.72
CA ALA A 187 5.20 -11.09 19.25
C ALA A 187 4.17 -10.17 18.60
N ALA A 188 4.05 -10.20 17.27
CA ALA A 188 3.04 -9.43 16.54
C ALA A 188 1.60 -9.84 16.93
N CYS A 189 1.36 -11.14 17.12
CA CYS A 189 0.07 -11.65 17.60
C CYS A 189 -0.29 -11.09 18.99
N ALA A 190 0.65 -11.17 19.93
CA ALA A 190 0.47 -10.65 21.28
C ALA A 190 0.25 -9.12 21.30
N GLU A 191 0.92 -8.37 20.43
CA GLU A 191 0.69 -6.93 20.25
C GLU A 191 -0.73 -6.63 19.73
N LEU A 192 -1.19 -7.36 18.72
CA LEU A 192 -2.55 -7.21 18.19
C LEU A 192 -3.62 -7.56 19.23
N GLN A 193 -3.40 -8.59 20.07
CA GLN A 193 -4.29 -8.94 21.18
C GLN A 193 -4.34 -7.82 22.24
N ARG A 194 -3.17 -7.32 22.68
CA ARG A 194 -3.09 -6.21 23.64
C ARG A 194 -3.76 -4.94 23.12
N ALA A 195 -3.67 -4.68 21.81
CA ALA A 195 -4.34 -3.57 21.15
C ALA A 195 -5.85 -3.82 20.91
N GLY A 196 -6.39 -4.99 21.30
CA GLY A 196 -7.79 -5.35 21.10
C GLY A 196 -8.20 -5.52 19.64
N LEU A 197 -7.23 -5.65 18.72
CA LEU A 197 -7.49 -5.74 17.28
C LEU A 197 -7.87 -7.15 16.84
N ILE A 198 -7.47 -8.15 17.63
CA ILE A 198 -7.89 -9.55 17.53
C ILE A 198 -8.27 -10.05 18.93
N LYS A 199 -9.26 -10.95 18.98
CA LYS A 199 -9.77 -11.62 20.19
C LYS A 199 -10.00 -13.07 19.85
#